data_AF-A0A944K2Q2-F1
#
_entry.id   AF-A0A944K2Q2-F1
#
_cell.length_a   1.000
_cell.length_b   1.000
_cell.length_c   1.000
_cell.angle_alpha   90.00
_cell.angle_beta   90.00
_cell.angle_gamma   90.00
#
_symmetry.space_group_name_H-M   'P 1'
#
loop_
_entity.id
_entity.type
_entity.pdbx_description
1 polymer ?
#
loop_
_entity_poly.entity_id
_entity_poly.type
_entity_poly.pdbx_seq_one_letter_code
_entity_poly.pdbx_strand_id
1 'polypeptide(L)' 'DTYRDRKVVERCFARLKQFRAIATRFDKLAARYRAGLALASLILWLRGPTW' A
#
# COMPACT_ATOMS: atom_id res chain seq x y z
N ASP A 1 14.61 -0.63 18.96
CA ASP A 1 14.58 0.02 17.64
C ASP A 1 13.68 -0.71 16.62
N THR A 2 13.68 -2.05 16.56
CA THR A 2 12.86 -2.90 15.65
C THR A 2 11.34 -2.65 15.65
N TYR A 3 10.79 -2.13 16.75
CA TYR A 3 9.34 -1.93 16.89
C TYR A 3 8.83 -0.69 16.12
N ARG A 4 9.70 0.30 15.90
CA ARG A 4 9.33 1.55 15.24
C ARG A 4 9.21 1.37 13.73
N ASP A 5 10.09 0.57 13.14
CA ASP A 5 10.08 0.20 11.73
C ASP A 5 8.82 -0.60 11.35
N ARG A 6 8.44 -1.57 12.19
CA ARG A 6 7.19 -2.34 12.00
C ARG A 6 5.95 -1.45 11.94
N LYS A 7 5.86 -0.42 12.78
CA LYS A 7 4.71 0.51 12.75
C LYS A 7 4.63 1.33 11.45
N VAL A 8 5.76 1.59 10.79
CA VAL A 8 5.78 2.28 9.49
C VAL A 8 5.25 1.35 8.41
N VAL A 9 5.72 0.10 8.40
CA VAL A 9 5.26 -0.94 7.49
C VAL A 9 3.76 -1.23 7.69
N GLU A 10 3.30 -1.40 8.93
CA GLU A 10 1.89 -1.63 9.26
C GLU A 10 0.99 -0.45 8.83
N ARG A 11 1.42 0.80 9.04
CA ARG A 11 0.67 1.97 8.54
C ARG A 11 0.59 2.00 7.02
N CYS A 12 1.68 1.64 6.32
CA CYS A 12 1.67 1.50 4.87
C CYS A 12 0.67 0.43 4.41
N PHE A 13 0.69 -0.76 5.02
CA PHE A 13 -0.25 -1.82 4.69
C PHE A 13 -1.70 -1.48 5.03
N ALA A 14 -1.96 -0.79 6.14
CA ALA A 14 -3.29 -0.31 6.50
C ALA A 14 -3.83 0.67 5.44
N ARG A 15 -2.97 1.55 4.90
CA ARG A 15 -3.34 2.51 3.86
C ARG A 15 -3.51 1.84 2.50
N LEU A 16 -2.70 0.83 2.18
CA LEU A 16 -2.88 -0.04 1.01
C LEU A 16 -4.23 -0.77 1.05
N LYS A 17 -4.68 -1.23 2.22
CA LYS A 17 -6.00 -1.87 2.38
C LYS A 17 -7.18 -0.90 2.21
N GLN A 18 -6.99 0.42 2.30
CA GLN A 18 -8.06 1.38 1.98
C GLN A 18 -8.39 1.41 0.49
N PHE A 19 -7.46 1.00 -0.37
CA PHE A 19 -7.76 0.86 -1.79
C PHE A 19 -8.61 -0.40 -1.99
N ARG A 20 -9.94 -0.21 -2.02
CA ARG A 20 -10.93 -1.27 -2.18
C ARG A 20 -10.58 -2.21 -3.34
N ALA A 21 -10.07 -1.67 -4.45
CA ALA A 21 -9.62 -2.43 -5.62
C ALA A 21 -8.48 -3.43 -5.33
N ILE A 22 -7.55 -3.09 -4.44
CA ILE A 22 -6.44 -3.97 -4.02
C ILE A 22 -6.95 -4.95 -2.96
N ALA A 23 -7.79 -4.48 -2.03
CA ALA A 23 -8.27 -5.25 -0.88
C ALA A 23 -9.17 -6.43 -1.27
N THR A 24 -10.08 -6.25 -2.23
CA THR A 24 -10.95 -7.35 -2.67
C THR A 24 -10.29 -8.29 -3.67
N ARG A 25 -9.05 -8.01 -4.12
CA ARG A 25 -8.27 -8.85 -5.04
C ARG A 25 -9.11 -9.36 -6.24
N PHE A 26 -10.03 -8.53 -6.75
CA PHE A 26 -10.90 -8.92 -7.86
C PHE A 26 -10.17 -8.93 -9.20
N ASP A 27 -8.94 -8.43 -9.23
CA ASP A 27 -8.17 -8.39 -10.47
C ASP A 27 -7.67 -9.78 -10.83
N LYS A 28 -8.38 -10.45 -11.76
CA LYS A 28 -8.00 -11.75 -12.31
C LYS A 28 -6.64 -11.71 -13.01
N LEU A 29 -6.17 -10.52 -13.38
CA LEU A 29 -4.88 -10.34 -14.05
C LEU A 29 -3.82 -9.85 -13.06
N ALA A 30 -2.83 -10.70 -12.80
CA ALA A 30 -1.72 -10.40 -11.89
C ALA A 30 -0.94 -9.12 -12.28
N ALA A 31 -0.94 -8.72 -13.55
CA ALA A 31 -0.30 -7.49 -14.01
C ALA A 31 -1.04 -6.24 -13.51
N ARG A 32 -2.37 -6.26 -13.53
CA ARG A 32 -3.21 -5.12 -13.16
C ARG A 32 -3.29 -4.97 -11.64
N TYR A 33 -3.25 -6.09 -10.90
CA TYR A 33 -2.98 -6.09 -9.45
C TYR A 33 -1.62 -5.44 -9.11
N ARG A 34 -0.55 -5.83 -9.81
CA ARG A 34 0.80 -5.25 -9.61
C ARG A 34 0.84 -3.75 -9.96
N ALA A 35 0.20 -3.33 -11.03
CA ALA A 35 0.10 -1.92 -11.41
C ALA A 35 -0.65 -1.10 -10.34
N GLY A 36 -1.76 -1.63 -9.81
CA GLY A 36 -2.50 -1.00 -8.72
C GLY A 36 -1.68 -0.89 -7.43
N LEU A 37 -0.92 -1.94 -7.08
CA LEU A 37 -0.01 -1.94 -5.94
C LEU A 37 1.10 -0.88 -6.12
N ALA A 38 1.74 -0.84 -7.29
CA ALA A 38 2.78 0.13 -7.61
C ALA A 38 2.27 1.57 -7.56
N LEU A 39 1.07 1.83 -8.10
CA LEU A 39 0.43 3.14 -8.06
C LEU A 39 0.10 3.55 -6.62
N ALA A 40 -0.47 2.65 -5.82
CA ALA A 40 -0.77 2.93 -4.41
C ALA A 40 0.51 3.19 -3.60
N SER A 41 1.57 2.42 -3.83
CA SER A 41 2.90 2.66 -3.24
C SER A 41 3.46 4.02 -3.64
N LEU A 42 3.36 4.40 -4.93
CA LEU A 42 3.83 5.69 -5.43
C LEU A 42 3.04 6.86 -4.81
N ILE A 43 1.71 6.75 -4.72
CA ILE A 43 0.85 7.74 -4.06
C ILE A 43 1.22 7.90 -2.58
N LEU A 44 1.48 6.78 -1.88
CA LEU A 44 1.91 6.81 -0.48
C LEU A 44 3.26 7.50 -0.31
N TRP A 45 4.17 7.31 -1.26
CA TRP A 45 5.49 7.91 -1.28
C TRP A 45 5.42 9.43 -1.55
N LEU A 46 4.64 9.84 -2.56
CA LEU A 46 4.40 11.24 -2.93
C LEU A 46 3.66 12.02 -1.84
N ARG A 47 2.79 11.36 -1.07
CA ARG A 47 2.01 12.01 0.00
C ARG A 47 2.84 12.45 1.19
N GLY A 48 4.13 12.11 1.22
CA GLY A 48 5.09 12.50 2.23
C GLY A 48 4.81 11.81 3.58
N PRO A 49 5.84 11.30 4.27
CA PRO A 49 5.69 10.89 5.64
C PRO A 49 5.43 12.13 6.49
N THR A 50 4.16 12.39 6.83
CA THR A 50 3.81 13.21 7.98
C THR A 50 4.23 12.40 9.20
N TRP A 51 5.49 12.54 9.63
CA TRP A 51 6.06 11.83 10.77
C TRP A 51 5.36 12.16 12.07
#